data_AF-A0A7K5XX65-F1
#
_entry.id   AF-A0A7K5XX65-F1
#
_cell.length_a   1.000
_cell.length_b   1.000
_cell.length_c   1.000
_cell.angle_alpha   90.00
_cell.angle_beta   90.00
_cell.angle_gamma   90.00
#
_symmetry.space_group_name_H-M   'P 1'
#
loop_
_entity.id
_entity.type
_entity.pdbx_description
1 polymer ?
#
loop_
_entity_poly.entity_id
_entity_poly.type
_entity_poly.pdbx_seq_one_letter_code
_entity_poly.pdbx_strand_id
1 'polypeptide(L)'
;TGEKGSSKKVKLTSAKIGSWQTLSGSSRQFLETIMDSAMLSALCQQSVKKDDVQKHLNLLKERVLRIFKTLKVPPGKLGNLKNIPSLQMAEKQMLETNEESLVQLQEEINEAEQSAEHTEETIQQLQYKIQVLKNQLEEDEKKARKVFQENGSGALHLPELPKCSFEAPTLQEEILKIKNQKGLLKDMNTIQQSADLKNMLTLIEKTYEKVDFL
;
A
#
# COMPACT_ATOMS: atom_id res chain seq x y z
N THR A 1 61.44 16.24 -34.64
CA THR A 1 62.30 17.33 -34.12
C THR A 1 61.83 17.63 -32.71
N GLY A 2 62.69 17.44 -31.71
CA GLY A 2 62.29 17.20 -30.31
C GLY A 2 61.75 18.40 -29.52
N GLU A 3 60.69 18.17 -28.75
CA GLU A 3 60.19 19.08 -27.70
C GLU A 3 61.17 19.11 -26.53
N LYS A 4 61.89 20.24 -26.38
CA LYS A 4 62.66 20.54 -25.17
C LYS A 4 61.71 21.03 -24.08
N GLY A 5 61.40 20.16 -23.12
CA GLY A 5 60.76 20.54 -21.87
C GLY A 5 61.60 21.58 -21.12
N SER A 6 61.15 22.83 -21.12
CA SER A 6 61.77 23.92 -20.37
C SER A 6 61.50 23.74 -18.88
N SER A 7 62.48 23.17 -18.17
CA SER A 7 62.46 23.09 -16.71
C SER A 7 62.70 24.49 -16.14
N LYS A 8 61.62 25.20 -15.77
CA LYS A 8 61.69 26.47 -15.01
C LYS A 8 62.35 26.21 -13.65
N LYS A 9 63.66 26.47 -13.55
CA LYS A 9 64.41 26.40 -12.29
C LYS A 9 64.06 27.62 -11.45
N VAL A 10 63.18 27.44 -10.46
CA VAL A 10 62.83 28.48 -9.49
C VAL A 10 64.09 28.85 -8.69
N LYS A 11 64.58 30.08 -8.85
CA LYS A 11 65.68 30.61 -8.04
C LYS A 11 65.15 30.89 -6.64
N LEU A 12 65.41 29.96 -5.72
CA LEU A 12 65.13 30.16 -4.30
C LEU A 12 66.19 31.09 -3.71
N THR A 13 65.76 32.18 -3.08
CA THR A 13 66.65 33.08 -2.34
C THR A 13 67.07 32.42 -1.02
N SER A 14 68.30 32.69 -0.57
CA SER A 14 68.84 32.13 0.68
C SER A 14 67.90 32.36 1.89
N ALA A 15 67.26 33.55 1.97
CA ALA A 15 66.27 33.89 2.99
C ALA A 15 65.01 32.98 2.97
N LYS A 16 64.58 32.52 1.78
CA LYS A 16 63.42 31.64 1.64
C LYS A 16 63.73 30.19 2.00
N ILE A 17 65.01 29.78 1.91
CA ILE A 17 65.49 28.47 2.36
C ILE A 17 65.72 28.48 3.90
N GLY A 18 66.11 29.64 4.45
CA GLY A 18 66.24 29.85 5.90
C GLY A 18 64.92 29.72 6.67
N SER A 19 63.77 29.97 6.05
CA SER A 19 62.45 29.81 6.67
C SER A 19 61.85 28.40 6.58
N TRP A 20 62.57 27.43 6.02
CA TRP A 20 62.09 26.06 5.91
C TRP A 20 62.17 25.36 7.27
N GLN A 21 61.07 24.71 7.63
CA GLN A 21 60.93 24.00 8.90
C GLN A 21 61.17 22.51 8.67
N THR A 22 61.65 21.83 9.71
CA THR A 22 61.69 20.37 9.71
C THR A 22 60.27 19.83 9.62
N LEU A 23 60.09 18.71 8.92
CA LEU A 23 58.80 18.04 8.80
C LEU A 23 58.16 17.80 10.19
N SER A 24 56.87 18.12 10.33
CA SER A 24 56.13 17.94 11.59
C SER A 24 56.08 16.46 11.99
N GLY A 25 55.85 16.18 13.28
CA GLY A 25 55.70 14.81 13.79
C GLY A 25 54.56 14.06 13.10
N SER A 26 53.40 14.71 12.94
CA SER A 26 52.22 14.13 12.31
C SER A 26 52.44 13.77 10.84
N SER A 27 53.10 14.64 10.07
CA SER A 27 53.43 14.35 8.67
C SER A 27 54.46 13.23 8.54
N ARG A 28 55.42 13.12 9.47
CA ARG A 28 56.37 11.99 9.51
C ARG A 28 55.66 10.66 9.76
N GLN A 29 54.75 10.63 10.73
CA GLN A 29 53.96 9.45 11.05
C GLN A 29 53.05 9.04 9.88
N PHE A 30 52.42 10.00 9.20
CA PHE A 30 51.63 9.72 8.00
C PHE A 30 52.46 9.11 6.87
N LEU A 31 53.64 9.67 6.57
CA LEU A 31 54.53 9.11 5.56
C LEU A 31 55.03 7.72 5.95
N GLU A 32 55.25 7.47 7.24
CA GLU A 32 55.58 6.14 7.76
C GLU A 32 54.46 5.14 7.52
N THR A 33 53.21 5.50 7.82
CA THR A 33 52.03 4.66 7.55
C THR A 33 51.89 4.33 6.06
N ILE A 34 52.14 5.29 5.16
CA ILE A 34 52.13 5.04 3.71
C ILE A 34 53.22 4.05 3.32
N MET A 35 54.43 4.21 3.85
CA MET A 35 55.54 3.28 3.58
C MET A 35 55.23 1.88 4.08
N ASP A 36 54.62 1.75 5.26
CA ASP A 36 54.19 0.46 5.81
C ASP A 36 53.10 -0.20 4.95
N SER A 37 52.17 0.61 4.44
CA SER A 37 51.10 0.14 3.54
C SER A 37 51.66 -0.32 2.19
N ALA A 38 52.61 0.44 1.61
CA ALA A 38 53.30 0.07 0.37
C ALA A 38 54.17 -1.17 0.55
N MET A 39 54.85 -1.30 1.70
CA MET A 39 55.64 -2.48 2.06
C MET A 39 54.74 -3.71 2.19
N LEU A 40 53.61 -3.59 2.89
CA LEU A 40 52.64 -4.67 3.02
C LEU A 40 52.11 -5.11 1.66
N SER A 41 51.77 -4.16 0.79
CA SER A 41 51.35 -4.44 -0.59
C SER A 41 52.41 -5.19 -1.40
N ALA A 42 53.67 -4.74 -1.34
CA ALA A 42 54.79 -5.40 -2.01
C ALA A 42 55.07 -6.82 -1.49
N LEU A 43 54.99 -7.02 -0.16
CA LEU A 43 55.18 -8.33 0.47
C LEU A 43 54.03 -9.31 0.15
N CYS A 44 52.81 -8.80 0.01
CA CYS A 44 51.65 -9.60 -0.40
C CYS A 44 51.78 -10.12 -1.84
N GLN A 45 52.44 -9.36 -2.73
CA GLN A 45 52.65 -9.75 -4.13
C GLN A 45 53.76 -10.81 -4.31
N GLN A 46 54.59 -11.05 -3.30
CA GLN A 46 55.74 -11.94 -3.41
C GLN A 46 55.48 -13.31 -2.76
N SER A 47 55.56 -14.39 -3.55
CA SER A 47 55.17 -15.74 -3.08
C SER A 47 56.31 -16.61 -2.51
N VAL A 48 57.59 -16.32 -2.83
CA VAL A 48 58.69 -17.31 -2.62
C VAL A 48 59.76 -16.91 -1.59
N LYS A 49 60.05 -15.62 -1.37
CA LYS A 49 61.14 -15.17 -0.44
C LYS A 49 60.78 -13.89 0.30
N LYS A 50 59.78 -13.96 1.20
CA LYS A 50 59.25 -12.80 1.93
C LYS A 50 60.26 -12.23 2.94
N ASP A 51 61.01 -13.08 3.63
CA ASP A 51 61.85 -12.67 4.75
C ASP A 51 63.04 -11.78 4.34
N ASP A 52 63.74 -12.13 3.26
CA ASP A 52 64.88 -11.33 2.78
C ASP A 52 64.42 -10.00 2.21
N VAL A 53 63.31 -9.99 1.47
CA VAL A 53 62.72 -8.75 0.93
C VAL A 53 62.21 -7.86 2.06
N GLN A 54 61.58 -8.41 3.09
CA GLN A 54 61.16 -7.66 4.27
C GLN A 54 62.35 -7.03 4.99
N LYS A 55 63.48 -7.75 5.16
CA LYS A 55 64.70 -7.17 5.75
C LYS A 55 65.23 -5.99 4.93
N HIS A 56 65.26 -6.11 3.60
CA HIS A 56 65.69 -5.04 2.71
C HIS A 56 64.74 -3.84 2.73
N LEU A 57 63.43 -4.07 2.74
CA LEU A 57 62.42 -3.02 2.82
C LEU A 57 62.45 -2.29 4.17
N ASN A 58 62.68 -3.01 5.28
CA ASN A 58 62.87 -2.40 6.60
C ASN A 58 64.12 -1.50 6.64
N LEU A 59 65.23 -1.95 6.07
CA LEU A 59 66.45 -1.13 6.00
C LEU A 59 66.26 0.11 5.12
N LEU A 60 65.48 -0.01 4.04
CA LEU A 60 65.09 1.13 3.21
C LEU A 60 64.18 2.10 3.96
N LYS A 61 63.16 1.59 4.67
CA LYS A 61 62.25 2.37 5.53
C LYS A 61 63.06 3.20 6.53
N GLU A 62 63.98 2.59 7.27
CA GLU A 62 64.82 3.29 8.25
C GLU A 62 65.68 4.40 7.61
N ARG A 63 66.24 4.17 6.43
CA ARG A 63 67.02 5.20 5.71
C ARG A 63 66.14 6.38 5.29
N VAL A 64 64.96 6.10 4.75
CA VAL A 64 64.02 7.14 4.32
C VAL A 64 63.48 7.93 5.51
N LEU A 65 63.11 7.26 6.61
CA LEU A 65 62.69 7.92 7.85
C LEU A 65 63.77 8.83 8.42
N ARG A 66 65.05 8.43 8.33
CA ARG A 66 66.18 9.29 8.71
C ARG A 66 66.25 10.55 7.86
N ILE A 67 66.04 10.45 6.55
CA ILE A 67 66.00 11.61 5.65
C ILE A 67 64.85 12.54 6.04
N PHE A 68 63.66 11.99 6.33
CA PHE A 68 62.50 12.80 6.75
C PHE A 68 62.69 13.53 8.09
N LYS A 69 63.59 13.05 8.97
CA LYS A 69 63.98 13.77 10.20
C LYS A 69 64.83 15.01 9.92
N THR A 70 65.64 15.00 8.86
CA THR A 70 66.53 16.11 8.48
C THR A 70 65.99 16.96 7.33
N LEU A 71 64.94 16.49 6.66
CA LEU A 71 64.33 17.15 5.52
C LEU A 71 63.66 18.44 5.97
N LYS A 72 64.17 19.56 5.46
CA LYS A 72 63.54 20.87 5.60
C LYS A 72 62.52 21.03 4.49
N VAL A 73 61.30 21.40 4.86
CA VAL A 73 60.20 21.64 3.94
C VAL A 73 59.71 23.09 4.08
N PRO A 74 59.24 23.71 2.99
CA PRO A 74 58.60 25.02 3.08
C PRO A 74 57.42 24.94 4.07
N PRO A 75 57.26 25.92 4.98
CA PRO A 75 56.10 25.96 5.85
C PRO A 75 54.85 26.13 4.99
N GLY A 76 54.01 25.10 4.96
CA GLY A 76 52.74 25.13 4.24
C GLY A 76 51.81 26.17 4.86
N LYS A 77 51.27 27.08 4.04
CA LYS A 77 50.14 27.93 4.47
C LYS A 77 48.89 27.06 4.60
N LEU A 78 48.69 26.44 5.75
CA LEU A 78 47.50 25.67 6.13
C LEU A 78 46.28 26.57 6.44
N GLY A 79 46.16 27.73 5.78
CA GLY A 79 45.03 28.64 5.95
C GLY A 79 43.69 28.00 5.58
N ASN A 80 43.72 27.00 4.71
CA ASN A 80 42.54 26.30 4.22
C ASN A 80 41.91 25.37 5.27
N LEU A 81 42.63 25.01 6.35
CA LEU A 81 42.11 24.10 7.39
C LEU A 81 41.34 24.81 8.50
N LYS A 82 41.27 26.16 8.49
CA LYS A 82 40.52 26.92 9.50
C LYS A 82 39.04 26.55 9.56
N ASN A 83 38.48 26.06 8.46
CA ASN A 83 37.06 25.72 8.35
C ASN A 83 36.76 24.25 8.74
N ILE A 84 37.78 23.43 9.03
CA ILE A 84 37.56 22.03 9.39
C ILE A 84 36.79 21.89 10.70
N PRO A 85 37.10 22.62 11.79
CA PRO A 85 36.35 22.50 13.03
C PRO A 85 34.86 22.88 12.88
N SER A 86 34.55 23.90 12.07
CA SER A 86 33.15 24.27 11.79
C SER A 86 32.42 23.22 10.95
N LEU A 87 33.11 22.60 9.99
CA LEU A 87 32.54 21.49 9.21
C LEU A 87 32.28 20.27 10.09
N GLN A 88 33.21 19.93 10.98
CA GLN A 88 33.05 18.82 11.93
C GLN A 88 31.88 19.05 12.90
N MET A 89 31.70 20.28 13.39
CA MET A 89 30.54 20.60 14.24
C MET A 89 29.22 20.50 13.48
N ALA A 90 29.16 21.00 12.25
CA ALA A 90 27.97 20.88 11.40
C ALA A 90 27.65 19.40 11.07
N GLU A 91 28.66 18.59 10.77
CA GLU A 91 28.50 17.15 10.53
C GLU A 91 28.00 16.43 11.77
N LYS A 92 28.53 16.75 12.95
CA LYS A 92 28.07 16.18 14.22
C LYS A 92 26.62 16.57 14.53
N GLN A 93 26.25 17.83 14.32
CA GLN A 93 24.88 18.28 14.53
C GLN A 93 23.91 17.58 13.56
N MET A 94 24.29 17.44 12.30
CA MET A 94 23.49 16.72 11.31
C MET A 94 23.32 15.24 11.70
N LEU A 95 24.39 14.61 12.20
CA LEU A 95 24.33 13.23 12.69
C LEU A 95 23.35 13.08 13.86
N GLU A 96 23.41 13.97 14.85
CA GLU A 96 22.50 13.97 16.01
C GLU A 96 21.03 14.13 15.57
N THR A 97 20.74 15.09 14.69
CA THR A 97 19.37 15.26 14.16
C THR A 97 18.88 14.05 13.35
N ASN A 98 19.79 13.36 12.66
CA ASN A 98 19.45 12.17 11.89
C ASN A 98 19.16 10.98 12.83
N GLU A 99 19.93 10.82 13.91
CA GLU A 99 19.66 9.82 14.95
C GLU A 99 18.29 10.05 15.60
N GLU A 100 17.95 11.29 15.94
CA GLU A 100 16.62 11.64 16.48
C GLU A 100 15.50 11.31 15.47
N SER A 101 15.70 11.67 14.20
CA SER A 101 14.73 11.38 13.13
C SER A 101 14.55 9.88 12.91
N LEU A 102 15.62 9.08 13.03
CA LEU A 102 15.55 7.63 12.94
C LEU A 102 14.73 7.02 14.07
N VAL A 103 14.87 7.54 15.30
CA VAL A 103 14.07 7.09 16.43
C VAL A 103 12.59 7.41 16.20
N GLN A 104 12.26 8.62 15.72
CA GLN A 104 10.89 9.00 15.39
C GLN A 104 10.28 8.10 14.31
N LEU A 105 11.02 7.83 13.24
CA LEU A 105 10.56 6.93 12.17
C LEU A 105 10.33 5.50 12.68
N GLN A 106 11.16 5.03 13.61
CA GLN A 106 10.96 3.71 14.21
C GLN A 106 9.70 3.65 15.09
N GLU A 107 9.39 4.74 15.79
CA GLU A 107 8.15 4.87 16.56
C GLU A 107 6.92 4.89 15.64
N GLU A 108 6.95 5.68 14.57
CA GLU A 108 5.87 5.71 13.55
C GLU A 108 5.64 4.35 12.90
N ILE A 109 6.71 3.60 12.60
CA ILE A 109 6.60 2.23 12.07
C ILE A 109 5.91 1.30 13.08
N ASN A 110 6.29 1.37 14.35
CA ASN A 110 5.68 0.53 15.39
C ASN A 110 4.20 0.87 15.58
N GLU A 111 3.82 2.16 15.57
CA GLU A 111 2.42 2.57 15.64
C GLU A 111 1.61 2.09 14.42
N ALA A 112 2.19 2.20 13.22
CA ALA A 112 1.57 1.71 12.00
C ALA A 112 1.39 0.18 12.01
N GLU A 113 2.37 -0.56 12.56
CA GLU A 113 2.30 -2.02 12.72
C GLU A 113 1.17 -2.41 13.68
N GLN A 114 1.08 -1.78 14.86
CA GLN A 114 0.00 -2.03 15.81
C GLN A 114 -1.39 -1.72 15.22
N SER A 115 -1.50 -0.62 14.48
CA SER A 115 -2.74 -0.24 13.79
C SER A 115 -3.15 -1.26 12.71
N ALA A 116 -2.16 -1.77 11.96
CA ALA A 116 -2.37 -2.83 10.97
C ALA A 116 -2.82 -4.14 11.64
N GLU A 117 -2.21 -4.52 12.76
CA GLU A 117 -2.60 -5.72 13.53
C GLU A 117 -4.04 -5.61 14.03
N HIS A 118 -4.43 -4.49 14.64
CA HIS A 118 -5.82 -4.28 15.06
C HIS A 118 -6.82 -4.29 13.90
N THR A 119 -6.42 -3.77 12.75
CA THR A 119 -7.24 -3.80 11.53
C THR A 119 -7.42 -5.23 11.05
N GLU A 120 -6.36 -6.05 11.06
CA GLU A 120 -6.40 -7.47 10.70
C GLU A 120 -7.31 -8.27 11.65
N GLU A 121 -7.20 -8.06 12.96
CA GLU A 121 -8.11 -8.66 13.96
C GLU A 121 -9.57 -8.31 13.66
N THR A 122 -9.84 -7.04 13.34
CA THR A 122 -11.18 -6.56 13.01
C THR A 122 -11.71 -7.21 11.74
N ILE A 123 -10.86 -7.36 10.72
CA ILE A 123 -11.20 -8.06 9.47
C ILE A 123 -11.59 -9.51 9.78
N GLN A 124 -10.82 -10.23 10.58
CA GLN A 124 -11.10 -11.62 10.95
C GLN A 124 -12.42 -11.75 11.71
N GLN A 125 -12.70 -10.84 12.66
CA GLN A 125 -13.97 -10.81 13.39
C GLN A 125 -15.17 -10.56 12.45
N LEU A 126 -15.03 -9.64 11.49
CA LEU A 126 -16.06 -9.35 10.51
C LEU A 126 -16.30 -10.54 9.56
N GLN A 127 -15.23 -11.19 9.10
CA GLN A 127 -15.34 -12.41 8.28
C GLN A 127 -16.11 -13.51 9.01
N TYR A 128 -15.81 -13.74 10.29
CA TYR A 128 -16.54 -14.70 11.11
C TYR A 128 -18.03 -14.33 11.22
N LYS A 129 -18.36 -13.06 11.50
CA LYS A 129 -19.75 -12.59 11.55
C LYS A 129 -20.48 -12.79 10.23
N ILE A 130 -19.84 -12.49 9.11
CA ILE A 130 -20.40 -12.71 7.76
C ILE A 130 -20.68 -14.19 7.54
N GLN A 131 -19.77 -15.08 7.93
CA GLN A 131 -19.97 -16.53 7.82
C GLN A 131 -21.17 -17.02 8.65
N VAL A 132 -21.29 -16.56 9.89
CA VAL A 132 -22.43 -16.90 10.75
C VAL A 132 -23.75 -16.41 10.14
N LEU A 133 -23.80 -15.16 9.68
CA LEU A 133 -25.00 -14.60 9.06
C LEU A 133 -25.36 -15.31 7.76
N LYS A 134 -24.36 -15.73 6.97
CA LYS A 134 -24.58 -16.51 5.76
C LYS A 134 -25.25 -17.86 6.07
N ASN A 135 -24.77 -18.56 7.09
CA ASN A 135 -25.37 -19.82 7.52
C ASN A 135 -26.81 -19.62 8.02
N GLN A 136 -27.06 -18.55 8.80
CA GLN A 136 -28.39 -18.22 9.29
C GLN A 136 -29.35 -17.91 8.14
N LEU A 137 -28.91 -17.11 7.16
CA LEU A 137 -29.70 -16.77 5.98
C LEU A 137 -30.04 -18.02 5.16
N GLU A 138 -29.10 -18.95 5.00
CA GLU A 138 -29.34 -20.20 4.28
C GLU A 138 -30.39 -21.07 4.99
N GLU A 139 -30.35 -21.16 6.32
CA GLU A 139 -31.36 -21.88 7.10
C GLU A 139 -32.74 -21.22 7.03
N ASP A 140 -32.80 -19.88 7.08
CA ASP A 140 -34.05 -19.15 6.95
C ASP A 140 -34.62 -19.23 5.52
N GLU A 141 -33.78 -19.25 4.48
CA GLU A 141 -34.21 -19.53 3.12
C GLU A 141 -34.78 -20.95 2.98
N LYS A 142 -34.13 -21.96 3.58
CA LYS A 142 -34.67 -23.33 3.62
C LYS A 142 -36.04 -23.39 4.30
N LYS A 143 -36.23 -22.68 5.42
CA LYS A 143 -37.55 -22.60 6.10
C LYS A 143 -38.58 -21.91 5.21
N ALA A 144 -38.23 -20.77 4.61
CA ALA A 144 -39.13 -20.04 3.73
C ALA A 144 -39.54 -20.90 2.52
N ARG A 145 -38.59 -21.59 1.88
CA ARG A 145 -38.88 -22.53 0.78
C ARG A 145 -39.86 -23.63 1.18
N LYS A 146 -39.80 -24.16 2.40
CA LYS A 146 -40.80 -25.14 2.89
C LYS A 146 -42.20 -24.55 2.95
N VAL A 147 -42.35 -23.34 3.51
CA VAL A 147 -43.64 -22.62 3.57
C VAL A 147 -44.19 -22.35 2.17
N PHE A 148 -43.32 -21.95 1.23
CA PHE A 148 -43.73 -21.70 -0.15
C PHE A 148 -44.04 -22.99 -0.94
N GLN A 149 -43.39 -24.12 -0.64
CA GLN A 149 -43.65 -25.40 -1.29
C GLN A 149 -44.90 -26.11 -0.75
N GLU A 150 -45.25 -25.95 0.53
CA GLU A 150 -46.51 -26.46 1.09
C GLU A 150 -47.75 -25.78 0.48
N ASN A 151 -47.61 -24.56 -0.04
CA ASN A 151 -48.69 -23.78 -0.64
C ASN A 151 -48.79 -23.95 -2.18
N GLY A 152 -48.74 -25.20 -2.67
CA GLY A 152 -49.07 -25.50 -4.07
C GLY A 152 -50.50 -25.11 -4.47
N SER A 153 -51.37 -24.95 -3.48
CA SER A 153 -52.62 -24.21 -3.61
C SER A 153 -52.42 -22.87 -2.90
N GLY A 154 -52.61 -21.74 -3.61
CA GLY A 154 -52.42 -20.40 -3.05
C GLY A 154 -53.17 -20.19 -1.72
N ALA A 155 -52.87 -19.12 -0.97
CA ALA A 155 -53.25 -18.86 0.43
C ALA A 155 -54.63 -19.33 0.97
N LEU A 156 -55.60 -19.59 0.08
CA LEU A 156 -56.94 -20.11 0.36
C LEU A 156 -57.10 -21.64 0.14
N HIS A 157 -56.02 -22.36 -0.14
CA HIS A 157 -55.99 -23.76 -0.55
C HIS A 157 -57.00 -24.14 -1.64
N LEU A 158 -57.19 -23.25 -2.63
CA LEU A 158 -58.19 -23.48 -3.68
C LEU A 158 -57.66 -24.43 -4.76
N PRO A 159 -58.52 -25.33 -5.28
CA PRO A 159 -58.21 -26.11 -6.47
C PRO A 159 -57.91 -25.16 -7.64
N GLU A 160 -56.90 -25.48 -8.45
CA GLU A 160 -56.65 -24.75 -9.69
C GLU A 160 -57.91 -24.78 -10.57
N LEU A 161 -58.36 -23.60 -11.01
CA LEU A 161 -59.50 -23.51 -11.90
C LEU A 161 -59.16 -24.21 -13.23
N PRO A 162 -60.07 -25.03 -13.78
CA PRO A 162 -59.84 -25.70 -15.06
C PRO A 162 -59.46 -24.71 -16.16
N LYS A 163 -58.51 -25.07 -17.03
CA LYS A 163 -58.09 -24.23 -18.17
C LYS A 163 -59.26 -23.82 -19.08
N CYS A 164 -60.30 -24.65 -19.16
CA CYS A 164 -61.53 -24.35 -19.89
C CYS A 164 -62.33 -23.17 -19.31
N SER A 165 -62.14 -22.78 -18.06
CA SER A 165 -62.72 -21.54 -17.52
C SER A 165 -62.04 -20.29 -18.07
N PHE A 166 -60.77 -20.38 -18.50
CA PHE A 166 -60.03 -19.25 -19.08
C PHE A 166 -60.13 -19.21 -20.62
N GLU A 167 -60.43 -20.34 -21.25
CA GLU A 167 -60.63 -20.47 -22.70
C GLU A 167 -62.11 -20.38 -23.12
N ALA A 168 -63.05 -20.38 -22.18
CA ALA A 168 -64.46 -20.17 -22.47
C ALA A 168 -64.65 -18.77 -23.09
N PRO A 169 -65.36 -18.64 -24.23
CA PRO A 169 -65.74 -17.34 -24.76
C PRO A 169 -66.42 -16.54 -23.66
N THR A 170 -66.04 -15.28 -23.51
CA THR A 170 -66.71 -14.43 -22.52
C THR A 170 -68.19 -14.32 -22.87
N LEU A 171 -69.06 -14.22 -21.85
CA LEU A 171 -70.51 -14.07 -22.05
C LEU A 171 -70.82 -12.94 -23.04
N GLN A 172 -69.99 -11.90 -23.05
CA GLN A 172 -70.05 -10.76 -23.96
C GLN A 172 -69.88 -11.16 -25.43
N GLU A 173 -68.89 -12.02 -25.74
CA GLU A 173 -68.67 -12.54 -27.09
C GLU A 173 -69.81 -13.45 -27.56
N GLU A 174 -70.41 -14.22 -26.65
CA GLU A 174 -71.52 -15.11 -26.99
C GLU A 174 -72.83 -14.33 -27.21
N ILE A 175 -73.07 -13.29 -26.43
CA ILE A 175 -74.21 -12.37 -26.61
C ILE A 175 -74.16 -11.68 -27.99
N LEU A 176 -72.96 -11.36 -28.50
CA LEU A 176 -72.78 -10.78 -29.83
C LEU A 176 -73.13 -11.76 -30.97
N LYS A 177 -73.16 -13.08 -30.74
CA LYS A 177 -73.54 -14.08 -31.76
C LYS A 177 -75.05 -14.26 -31.89
N ILE A 178 -75.85 -13.72 -30.97
CA ILE A 178 -77.31 -13.87 -30.96
C ILE A 178 -77.96 -12.98 -32.04
N LYS A 179 -78.84 -13.55 -32.89
CA LYS A 179 -79.48 -12.81 -34.01
C LYS A 179 -80.37 -11.63 -33.58
N ASN A 180 -80.95 -11.65 -32.38
CA ASN A 180 -81.87 -10.62 -31.86
C ASN A 180 -81.24 -9.77 -30.75
N GLN A 181 -80.04 -9.20 -31.01
CA GLN A 181 -79.29 -8.42 -30.02
C GLN A 181 -80.09 -7.24 -29.44
N LYS A 182 -80.83 -6.52 -30.29
CA LYS A 182 -81.58 -5.32 -29.89
C LYS A 182 -82.77 -5.65 -28.99
N GLY A 183 -83.47 -6.77 -29.23
CA GLY A 183 -84.55 -7.23 -28.37
C GLY A 183 -84.02 -7.65 -27.00
N LEU A 184 -82.97 -8.46 -26.99
CA LEU A 184 -82.33 -8.90 -25.74
C LEU A 184 -81.81 -7.73 -24.90
N LEU A 185 -81.16 -6.74 -25.51
CA LEU A 185 -80.70 -5.53 -24.81
C LEU A 185 -81.86 -4.74 -24.19
N LYS A 186 -83.00 -4.66 -24.88
CA LYS A 186 -84.18 -3.98 -24.35
C LYS A 186 -84.77 -4.74 -23.17
N ASP A 187 -84.87 -6.05 -23.26
CA ASP A 187 -85.40 -6.90 -22.19
C ASP A 187 -84.46 -6.90 -20.98
N MET A 188 -83.14 -7.00 -21.19
CA MET A 188 -82.14 -6.87 -20.14
C MET A 188 -82.20 -5.51 -19.44
N ASN A 189 -82.35 -4.41 -20.20
CA ASN A 189 -82.53 -3.10 -19.60
C ASN A 189 -83.83 -3.01 -18.81
N THR A 190 -84.91 -3.64 -19.29
CA THR A 190 -86.20 -3.68 -18.58
C THR A 190 -86.10 -4.46 -17.27
N ILE A 191 -85.38 -5.58 -17.27
CA ILE A 191 -85.08 -6.39 -16.08
C ILE A 191 -84.15 -5.63 -15.12
N GLN A 192 -83.12 -4.94 -15.65
CA GLN A 192 -82.19 -4.15 -14.85
C GLN A 192 -82.89 -2.98 -14.14
N GLN A 193 -83.92 -2.41 -14.76
CA GLN A 193 -84.72 -1.34 -14.16
C GLN A 193 -85.84 -1.86 -13.25
N SER A 194 -86.05 -3.18 -13.17
CA SER A 194 -87.10 -3.76 -12.31
C SER A 194 -86.81 -3.49 -10.84
N ALA A 195 -87.88 -3.33 -10.06
CA ALA A 195 -87.79 -3.13 -8.62
C ALA A 195 -87.15 -4.35 -7.93
N ASP A 196 -87.44 -5.56 -8.42
CA ASP A 196 -86.95 -6.80 -7.82
C ASP A 196 -85.43 -6.93 -7.91
N LEU A 197 -84.84 -6.59 -9.07
CA LEU A 197 -83.38 -6.66 -9.22
C LEU A 197 -82.68 -5.59 -8.39
N LYS A 198 -83.24 -4.37 -8.31
CA LYS A 198 -82.71 -3.30 -7.44
C LYS A 198 -82.77 -3.68 -5.96
N ASN A 199 -83.83 -4.35 -5.53
CA ASN A 199 -83.96 -4.85 -4.16
C ASN A 199 -82.92 -5.94 -3.87
N MET A 200 -82.65 -6.84 -4.82
CA MET A 200 -81.60 -7.85 -4.68
C MET A 200 -80.19 -7.25 -4.64
N LEU A 201 -79.90 -6.26 -5.49
CA LEU A 201 -78.60 -5.56 -5.50
C LEU A 201 -78.35 -4.83 -4.17
N THR A 202 -79.33 -4.08 -3.68
CA THR A 202 -79.22 -3.38 -2.39
C THR A 202 -79.08 -4.34 -1.21
N LEU A 203 -79.68 -5.53 -1.27
CA LEU A 203 -79.47 -6.57 -0.26
C LEU A 203 -78.04 -7.09 -0.28
N ILE A 204 -77.49 -7.39 -1.46
CA ILE A 204 -76.10 -7.85 -1.62
C ILE A 204 -75.13 -6.77 -1.13
N GLU A 205 -75.30 -5.51 -1.53
CA GLU A 205 -74.47 -4.39 -1.04
C GLU A 205 -74.50 -4.29 0.48
N LYS A 206 -75.69 -4.34 1.11
CA LYS A 206 -75.81 -4.35 2.57
C LYS A 206 -75.13 -5.54 3.23
N THR A 207 -75.10 -6.70 2.57
CA THR A 207 -74.40 -7.86 3.10
C THR A 207 -72.88 -7.71 3.00
N TYR A 208 -72.36 -7.13 1.91
CA TYR A 208 -70.93 -6.85 1.77
C TYR A 208 -70.45 -5.79 2.75
N GLU A 209 -71.20 -4.68 2.92
CA GLU A 209 -70.89 -3.68 3.94
C GLU A 209 -70.74 -4.33 5.31
N LYS A 210 -71.66 -5.24 5.68
CA LYS A 210 -71.59 -5.93 6.98
C LYS A 210 -70.42 -6.90 7.12
N VAL A 211 -69.89 -7.45 6.03
CA VAL A 211 -68.75 -8.38 6.04
C VAL A 211 -67.42 -7.63 6.12
N ASP A 212 -67.31 -6.45 5.50
CA ASP A 212 -66.10 -5.61 5.58
C ASP A 212 -65.91 -4.92 6.95
N PHE A 213 -66.93 -4.92 7.82
CA PHE A 213 -66.84 -4.44 9.21
C PHE A 213 -66.52 -5.54 10.24
N LEU A 214 -66.26 -6.79 9.80
CA LEU A 214 -65.80 -7.91 10.63
C LEU A 214 -64.30 -8.13 10.48
#